data_AF-A0A353LXW4-F1
#
_entry.id   AF-A0A353LXW4-F1
#
_cell.length_a   1.000
_cell.length_b   1.000
_cell.length_c   1.000
_cell.angle_alpha   90.00
_cell.angle_beta   90.00
_cell.angle_gamma   90.00
#
_symmetry.space_group_name_H-M   'P 1'
#
loop_
_entity.id
_entity.type
_entity.pdbx_description
1 polymer ?
#
loop_
_entity_poly.entity_id
_entity_poly.type
_entity_poly.pdbx_seq_one_letter_code
_entity_poly.pdbx_strand_id
1 'polypeptide(L)'
;RRQTTGVDYQRFSIILAVLEKRQGYPLQSHDVFLNIAGGLKLQEPALDLGMAVAVASSISNVSVDPLCAVLGEVGLVGEVRAVRGIDQRLAELHRLGFTSCIIPKSNVQGHEPITVHGVSTIQEALKIAVRR
;
A
#
# COMPACT_ATOMS: atom_id res chain seq x y z
N ARG A 1 7.03 20.26 -2.50
CA ARG A 1 7.38 19.66 -3.82
C ARG A 1 6.90 18.22 -3.83
N ARG A 2 6.34 17.74 -4.96
CA ARG A 2 5.88 16.36 -5.11
C ARG A 2 6.53 15.77 -6.35
N GLN A 3 7.18 14.63 -6.23
CA GLN A 3 7.83 13.96 -7.35
C GLN A 3 7.63 12.45 -7.27
N THR A 4 7.44 11.83 -8.42
CA THR A 4 7.32 10.38 -8.55
C THR A 4 8.32 9.86 -9.58
N THR A 5 8.88 8.68 -9.33
CA THR A 5 9.68 7.92 -10.29
C THR A 5 9.15 6.50 -10.34
N GLY A 6 8.79 6.02 -11.54
CA GLY A 6 8.27 4.66 -11.73
C GLY A 6 6.77 4.49 -11.51
N VAL A 7 6.01 5.53 -11.14
CA VAL A 7 4.54 5.54 -11.04
C VAL A 7 3.93 6.83 -11.57
N ASP A 8 2.64 6.76 -11.91
CA ASP A 8 1.85 7.91 -12.33
C ASP A 8 1.69 8.97 -11.22
N TYR A 9 1.96 10.22 -11.58
CA TYR A 9 1.93 11.36 -10.65
C TYR A 9 0.50 11.73 -10.21
N GLN A 10 -0.49 11.62 -11.12
CA GLN A 10 -1.86 12.00 -10.80
C GLN A 10 -2.46 11.05 -9.76
N ARG A 11 -2.27 9.75 -9.98
CA ARG A 11 -2.64 8.70 -9.03
C ARG A 11 -1.97 8.91 -7.67
N PHE A 12 -0.66 9.16 -7.65
CA PHE A 12 0.03 9.44 -6.39
C PHE A 12 -0.55 10.67 -5.67
N SER A 13 -0.88 11.73 -6.42
CA SER A 13 -1.50 12.94 -5.86
C SER A 13 -2.85 12.65 -5.20
N ILE A 14 -3.65 11.73 -5.76
CA ILE A 14 -4.91 11.27 -5.16
C ILE A 14 -4.63 10.52 -3.84
N ILE A 15 -3.63 9.63 -3.81
CA ILE A 15 -3.28 8.89 -2.58
C ILE A 15 -2.86 9.83 -1.46
N LEU A 16 -2.06 10.86 -1.77
CA LEU A 16 -1.71 11.89 -0.79
C LEU A 16 -2.94 12.63 -0.25
N ALA A 17 -3.88 12.99 -1.13
CA ALA A 17 -5.12 13.65 -0.73
C ALA A 17 -6.00 12.75 0.18
N VAL A 18 -6.05 11.45 -0.10
CA VAL A 18 -6.78 10.48 0.74
C VAL A 18 -6.12 10.34 2.11
N LEU A 19 -4.79 10.20 2.18
CA LEU A 19 -4.05 10.15 3.44
C LEU A 19 -4.27 11.41 4.29
N GLU A 20 -4.20 12.58 3.67
CA GLU A 20 -4.45 13.84 4.35
C GLU A 20 -5.89 13.92 4.88
N LYS A 21 -6.89 13.68 4.02
CA LYS A 21 -8.30 13.85 4.38
C LYS A 21 -8.82 12.79 5.37
N ARG A 22 -8.32 11.55 5.28
CA ARG A 22 -8.84 10.40 6.05
C ARG A 22 -7.99 10.04 7.26
N GLN A 23 -6.69 10.28 7.22
CA GLN A 23 -5.76 9.91 8.29
C GLN A 23 -5.15 11.12 9.00
N GLY A 24 -5.38 12.34 8.50
CA GLY A 24 -4.92 13.57 9.16
C GLY A 24 -3.43 13.83 9.03
N TYR A 25 -2.73 13.16 8.10
CA TYR A 25 -1.32 13.45 7.86
C TYR A 25 -1.14 14.86 7.27
N PRO A 26 -0.25 15.70 7.83
CA PRO A 26 -0.04 17.08 7.36
C PRO A 26 0.83 17.13 6.10
N LEU A 27 0.42 16.47 5.02
CA LEU A 27 1.24 16.27 3.81
C LEU A 27 1.39 17.55 2.96
N GLN A 28 0.55 18.56 3.15
CA GLN A 28 0.67 19.84 2.44
C GLN A 28 1.94 20.62 2.79
N SER A 29 2.42 20.51 4.03
CA SER A 29 3.65 21.18 4.49
C SER A 29 4.92 20.39 4.22
N HIS A 30 4.82 19.24 3.53
CA HIS A 30 5.93 18.33 3.30
C HIS A 30 6.26 18.20 1.82
N ASP A 31 7.56 18.06 1.54
CA ASP A 31 8.04 17.60 0.26
C ASP A 31 7.96 16.08 0.22
N VAL A 32 7.29 15.52 -0.79
CA VAL A 32 7.05 14.09 -0.91
C VAL A 32 7.66 13.55 -2.20
N PHE A 33 8.59 12.62 -2.05
CA PHE A 33 9.25 11.92 -3.15
C PHE A 33 8.90 10.44 -3.06
N LEU A 34 8.41 9.87 -4.17
CA LEU A 34 8.12 8.44 -4.26
C LEU A 34 8.92 7.83 -5.39
N ASN A 35 9.58 6.71 -5.13
CA ASN A 35 10.38 5.99 -6.12
C ASN A 35 10.06 4.50 -6.09
N ILE A 36 9.94 3.89 -7.27
CA ILE A 36 9.96 2.44 -7.43
C ILE A 36 11.41 1.98 -7.58
N ALA A 37 11.86 1.15 -6.64
CA ALA A 37 13.20 0.58 -6.67
C ALA A 37 13.42 -0.28 -7.92
N GLY A 38 14.67 -0.34 -8.39
CA GLY A 38 15.04 -1.11 -9.58
C GLY A 38 14.72 -0.45 -10.92
N GLY A 39 14.29 0.83 -10.93
CA GLY A 39 14.03 1.58 -12.17
C GLY A 39 12.79 1.10 -12.95
N LEU A 40 11.94 0.30 -12.31
CA LEU A 40 10.72 -0.23 -12.90
C LEU A 40 9.68 0.88 -13.07
N LYS A 41 8.88 0.76 -14.13
CA LYS A 41 7.66 1.56 -14.31
C LYS A 41 6.48 0.65 -14.12
N LEU A 42 5.68 0.94 -13.09
CA LEU A 42 4.52 0.15 -12.74
C LEU A 42 3.27 1.03 -12.84
N GLN A 43 2.22 0.47 -13.43
CA GLN A 43 0.95 1.14 -13.60
C GLN A 43 -0.18 0.14 -13.33
N GLU A 44 -0.57 0.00 -12.06
CA GLU A 44 -1.70 -0.84 -11.68
C GLU A 44 -2.37 -0.37 -10.38
N PRO A 45 -3.68 -0.61 -10.21
CA PRO A 45 -4.44 -0.34 -8.97
C PRO A 45 -3.87 -0.97 -7.71
N ALA A 46 -3.25 -2.14 -7.80
CA ALA A 46 -2.77 -2.85 -6.61
C ALA A 46 -1.65 -2.14 -5.85
N LEU A 47 -1.01 -1.12 -6.45
CA LEU A 47 0.07 -0.36 -5.84
C LEU A 47 -0.42 0.75 -4.91
N ASP A 48 -1.68 1.15 -5.02
CA ASP A 48 -2.21 2.33 -4.34
C ASP A 48 -2.04 2.23 -2.82
N LEU A 49 -2.37 1.07 -2.24
CA LEU A 49 -2.22 0.83 -0.81
C LEU A 49 -0.74 0.77 -0.39
N GLY A 50 0.12 0.18 -1.22
CA GLY A 50 1.57 0.16 -0.99
C GLY A 50 2.18 1.56 -0.97
N MET A 51 1.79 2.43 -1.90
CA MET A 51 2.19 3.84 -1.92
C MET A 51 1.72 4.57 -0.66
N ALA A 52 0.46 4.34 -0.24
CA ALA A 52 -0.07 4.93 0.97
C ALA A 52 0.72 4.53 2.22
N VAL A 53 1.02 3.24 2.37
CA VAL A 53 1.80 2.70 3.49
C VAL A 53 3.23 3.25 3.48
N ALA A 54 3.87 3.35 2.32
CA ALA A 54 5.21 3.92 2.20
C ALA A 54 5.27 5.38 2.65
N VAL A 55 4.30 6.21 2.24
CA VAL A 55 4.22 7.61 2.69
C VAL A 55 3.96 7.69 4.20
N ALA A 56 3.01 6.90 4.71
CA ALA A 56 2.66 6.89 6.12
C ALA A 56 3.81 6.42 7.02
N SER A 57 4.57 5.41 6.58
CA SER A 57 5.79 4.92 7.24
C SER A 57 6.86 6.01 7.30
N SER A 58 7.10 6.71 6.19
CA SER A 58 8.09 7.78 6.09
C SER A 58 7.78 8.96 7.02
N ILE A 59 6.55 9.49 6.98
CA ILE A 59 6.16 10.62 7.84
C ILE A 59 6.06 10.23 9.33
N SER A 60 5.74 8.97 9.62
CA SER A 60 5.65 8.48 11.00
C SER A 60 6.99 8.03 11.57
N ASN A 61 8.04 7.95 10.74
CA ASN A 61 9.35 7.42 11.08
C ASN A 61 9.30 6.02 11.72
N VAL A 62 8.48 5.14 11.14
CA VAL A 62 8.28 3.75 11.60
C VAL A 62 8.48 2.82 10.43
N SER A 63 9.40 1.86 10.56
CA SER A 63 9.69 0.87 9.52
C SER A 63 8.57 -0.15 9.39
N VAL A 64 8.20 -0.48 8.16
CA VAL A 64 7.32 -1.61 7.83
C VAL A 64 8.15 -2.89 7.86
N ASP A 65 7.54 -4.01 8.27
CA ASP A 65 8.18 -5.33 8.20
C ASP A 65 8.62 -5.63 6.75
N PRO A 66 9.92 -5.86 6.50
CA PRO A 66 10.43 -6.13 5.16
C PRO A 66 9.89 -7.42 4.53
N LEU A 67 9.34 -8.34 5.33
CA LEU A 67 8.71 -9.59 4.88
C LEU A 67 7.17 -9.50 4.81
N CYS A 68 6.61 -8.30 4.98
CA CYS A 68 5.18 -8.01 4.79
C CYS A 68 4.95 -7.26 3.47
N ALA A 69 4.27 -7.91 2.52
CA ALA A 69 3.83 -7.25 1.29
C ALA A 69 2.51 -6.47 1.48
N VAL A 70 2.23 -5.49 0.63
CA VAL A 70 0.99 -4.70 0.67
C VAL A 70 0.42 -4.55 -0.72
N LEU A 71 -0.83 -4.97 -0.91
CA LEU A 71 -1.55 -4.93 -2.17
C LEU A 71 -2.95 -4.35 -1.95
N GLY A 72 -3.40 -3.48 -2.85
CA GLY A 72 -4.77 -2.98 -2.79
C GLY A 72 -4.97 -1.70 -3.60
N GLU A 73 -6.17 -1.54 -4.15
CA GLU A 73 -6.63 -0.29 -4.75
C GLU A 73 -7.24 0.58 -3.65
N VAL A 74 -6.91 1.88 -3.64
CA VAL A 74 -7.44 2.82 -2.63
C VAL A 74 -8.43 3.74 -3.32
N GLY A 75 -9.67 3.74 -2.82
CA GLY A 75 -10.68 4.69 -3.27
C GLY A 75 -10.61 6.03 -2.55
N LEU A 76 -11.36 7.00 -3.06
CA LEU A 76 -11.36 8.39 -2.59
C LEU A 76 -11.90 8.53 -1.15
N VAL A 77 -12.69 7.57 -0.69
CA VAL A 77 -13.22 7.60 0.68
C VAL A 77 -12.35 6.85 1.69
N GLY A 78 -11.21 6.33 1.23
CA GLY A 78 -10.25 5.58 2.05
C GLY A 78 -10.58 4.10 2.16
N GLU A 79 -11.51 3.61 1.35
CA GLU A 79 -11.84 2.19 1.20
C GLU A 79 -10.76 1.46 0.41
N VAL A 80 -10.53 0.19 0.74
CA VAL A 80 -9.60 -0.70 0.03
C VAL A 80 -10.41 -1.66 -0.83
N ARG A 81 -10.16 -1.61 -2.14
CA ARG A 81 -10.93 -2.32 -3.17
C ARG A 81 -10.15 -3.52 -3.71
N ALA A 82 -10.90 -4.51 -4.19
CA ALA A 82 -10.33 -5.76 -4.70
C ALA A 82 -9.38 -5.54 -5.88
N VAL A 83 -8.34 -6.35 -5.95
CA VAL A 83 -7.35 -6.35 -7.03
C VAL A 83 -7.30 -7.71 -7.72
N ARG A 84 -6.83 -7.71 -8.98
CA ARG A 84 -6.79 -8.91 -9.82
C ARG A 84 -5.55 -9.77 -9.53
N GLY A 85 -5.72 -11.08 -9.69
CA GLY A 85 -4.63 -12.05 -9.63
C GLY A 85 -4.01 -12.21 -8.25
N ILE A 86 -4.80 -12.09 -7.18
CA ILE A 86 -4.27 -12.15 -5.82
C ILE A 86 -3.62 -13.50 -5.51
N ASP A 87 -4.20 -14.61 -5.97
CA ASP A 87 -3.69 -15.96 -5.70
C ASP A 87 -2.29 -16.16 -6.29
N GLN A 88 -2.10 -15.70 -7.54
CA GLN A 88 -0.80 -15.74 -8.20
C GLN A 88 0.23 -14.88 -7.48
N ARG A 89 -0.17 -13.68 -7.01
CA ARG A 89 0.72 -12.80 -6.25
C ARG A 89 1.11 -13.39 -4.91
N LEU A 90 0.16 -13.95 -4.16
CA LEU A 90 0.42 -14.59 -2.87
C LEU A 90 1.31 -15.82 -3.02
N ALA A 91 1.09 -16.63 -4.06
CA ALA A 91 1.97 -17.77 -4.37
C ALA A 91 3.40 -17.32 -4.68
N GLU A 92 3.56 -16.24 -5.45
CA GLU A 92 4.88 -15.69 -5.75
C GLU A 92 5.56 -15.07 -4.53
N LEU A 93 4.81 -14.34 -3.69
CA LEU A 93 5.30 -13.79 -2.43
C LEU A 93 5.79 -14.91 -1.50
N HIS A 94 5.02 -15.99 -1.37
CA HIS A 94 5.44 -17.18 -0.64
C HIS A 94 6.75 -17.76 -1.19
N ARG A 95 6.84 -17.92 -2.52
CA ARG A 95 8.04 -18.43 -3.20
C ARG A 95 9.27 -17.56 -2.96
N LEU A 96 9.08 -16.24 -2.84
CA LEU A 96 10.14 -15.27 -2.55
C LEU A 96 10.47 -15.14 -1.05
N GLY A 97 9.75 -15.85 -0.18
CA GLY A 97 10.01 -15.89 1.26
C GLY A 97 9.31 -14.82 2.10
N PHE A 98 8.31 -14.11 1.54
CA PHE A 98 7.46 -13.23 2.34
C PHE A 98 6.63 -14.07 3.32
N THR A 99 6.42 -13.53 4.52
CA THR A 99 5.72 -14.22 5.61
C THR A 99 4.29 -13.75 5.76
N SER A 100 4.01 -12.51 5.37
CA SER A 100 2.68 -11.93 5.45
C SER A 100 2.36 -10.97 4.30
N CYS A 101 1.07 -10.72 4.09
CA CYS A 101 0.59 -9.75 3.12
C CYS A 101 -0.70 -9.06 3.57
N ILE A 102 -0.73 -7.74 3.45
CA ILE A 102 -1.95 -6.92 3.60
C ILE A 102 -2.64 -6.84 2.24
N ILE A 103 -3.90 -7.27 2.18
CA ILE A 103 -4.70 -7.30 0.94
C ILE A 103 -6.12 -6.77 1.18
N PRO A 104 -6.89 -6.44 0.12
CA PRO A 104 -8.28 -6.08 0.28
C PRO A 104 -9.07 -7.22 0.94
N LYS A 105 -9.95 -6.90 1.89
CA LYS A 105 -10.75 -7.92 2.61
C LYS A 105 -11.57 -8.80 1.67
N SER A 106 -12.02 -8.25 0.55
CA SER A 106 -12.75 -8.95 -0.50
C SER A 106 -11.89 -9.90 -1.36
N ASN A 107 -10.57 -9.85 -1.24
CA ASN A 107 -9.66 -10.79 -1.89
C ASN A 107 -9.28 -12.00 -1.00
N VAL A 108 -9.67 -12.02 0.27
CA VAL A 108 -9.38 -13.13 1.18
C VAL A 108 -10.23 -14.35 0.82
N GLN A 109 -9.59 -15.51 0.67
CA GLN A 109 -10.19 -16.79 0.34
C GLN A 109 -10.14 -17.80 1.51
N GLY A 110 -9.21 -17.61 2.46
CA GLY A 110 -9.09 -18.42 3.68
C GLY A 110 -8.16 -19.63 3.57
N HIS A 111 -7.48 -19.82 2.44
CA HIS A 111 -6.50 -20.89 2.21
C HIS A 111 -5.21 -20.35 1.56
N GLU A 112 -4.72 -19.21 2.05
CA GLU A 112 -3.58 -18.52 1.48
C GLU A 112 -2.24 -19.17 1.89
N PRO A 113 -1.22 -19.12 1.02
CA PRO A 113 0.09 -19.73 1.29
C PRO A 113 0.93 -18.96 2.32
N ILE A 114 0.53 -17.74 2.67
CA ILE A 114 1.19 -16.86 3.66
C ILE A 114 0.14 -16.24 4.57
N THR A 115 0.57 -15.62 5.67
CA THR A 115 -0.35 -14.94 6.60
C THR A 115 -0.99 -13.74 5.90
N VAL A 116 -2.31 -13.74 5.77
CA VAL A 116 -3.03 -12.67 5.09
C VAL A 116 -3.80 -11.77 6.06
N HIS A 117 -3.62 -10.47 5.88
CA HIS A 117 -4.33 -9.42 6.61
C HIS A 117 -5.33 -8.73 5.67
N GLY A 118 -6.58 -9.19 5.68
CA GLY A 118 -7.66 -8.60 4.92
C GLY A 118 -8.13 -7.27 5.51
N VAL A 119 -8.04 -6.18 4.76
CA VAL A 119 -8.43 -4.83 5.20
C VAL A 119 -9.51 -4.22 4.30
N SER A 120 -10.44 -3.50 4.91
CA SER A 120 -11.50 -2.76 4.19
C SER A 120 -11.17 -1.28 4.05
N THR A 121 -10.24 -0.75 4.84
CA THR A 121 -9.87 0.68 4.84
C THR A 121 -8.36 0.89 4.94
N ILE A 122 -7.92 2.05 4.45
CA ILE A 122 -6.54 2.52 4.60
C ILE A 122 -6.13 2.61 6.08
N GLN A 123 -7.06 2.97 6.97
CA GLN A 123 -6.79 3.06 8.41
C GLN A 123 -6.42 1.70 9.01
N GLU A 124 -7.14 0.64 8.63
CA GLU A 124 -6.83 -0.72 9.07
C GLU A 124 -5.46 -1.16 8.56
N ALA A 125 -5.16 -0.91 7.28
CA ALA A 125 -3.86 -1.22 6.69
C ALA A 125 -2.72 -0.54 7.45
N LEU A 126 -2.85 0.75 7.74
CA LEU A 126 -1.83 1.52 8.46
C LEU A 126 -1.63 1.05 9.90
N LYS A 127 -2.69 0.67 10.61
CA LYS A 127 -2.58 0.09 11.96
C LYS A 127 -1.79 -1.21 11.97
N ILE A 128 -1.83 -1.97 10.88
CA ILE A 128 -1.10 -3.23 10.76
C ILE A 128 0.34 -2.98 10.31
N ALA A 129 0.53 -2.15 9.28
CA ALA A 129 1.84 -1.94 8.65
C ALA A 129 2.78 -0.99 9.43
N VAL A 130 2.21 0.01 10.13
CA VAL A 130 2.94 1.10 10.79
C VAL A 130 2.61 1.09 12.28
N ARG A 131 2.91 -0.04 12.95
CA ARG A 131 2.69 -0.20 14.40
C ARG A 131 3.66 0.71 15.16
N ARG A 132 3.10 1.56 16.02
CA ARG A 132 3.87 2.23 17.10
C ARG A 132 4.00 1.30 18.29
#